data_AF-A0A7W1ZEV6-F1
#
_entry.id   AF-A0A7W1ZEV6-F1
#
_cell.length_a   1.000
_cell.length_b   1.000
_cell.length_c   1.000
_cell.angle_alpha   90.00
_cell.angle_beta   90.00
_cell.angle_gamma   90.00
#
_symmetry.space_group_name_H-M   'P 1'
#
loop_
_entity.id
_entity.type
_entity.pdbx_description
1 polymer ?
#
loop_
_entity_poly.entity_id
_entity_poly.type
_entity_poly.pdbx_seq_one_letter_code
_entity_poly.pdbx_strand_id
1 'polypeptide(L)'
;MTDSVAELLRLPLGPVDLAAIDPRGIPGFDGDKAAGKRALAALGAPLADLQERLYAESKAGGTRRILIVLQGMDTSGKGGVVRHSLADLDPQGIALASFKAPTDQEREHDFLWRIEQRLPAAGMVGVFDRSHYEDVLIARVRALVEESEIECRYDAINEFERRVVADGVTVVKCMLHISKEQQKERLLARLDDLTKHWKFNPGDIDERSKWDDYQQAYERALERCNTSPAPWYVIPSDRKWYRNWAIAKLLLEHLQVLGPQWPVADFDVEEQKARLADS
;
A
#
# COMPACT_ATOMS: atom_id res chain seq x y z
N MET A 1 2.13 -15.77 22.09
CA MET A 1 2.66 -15.23 20.82
C MET A 1 1.47 -14.59 20.14
N THR A 2 1.48 -13.28 19.92
CA THR A 2 0.47 -12.62 19.09
C THR A 2 0.70 -13.06 17.65
N ASP A 3 -0.32 -13.61 17.00
CA ASP A 3 -0.25 -14.06 15.61
C ASP A 3 0.23 -12.91 14.70
N SER A 4 1.04 -13.24 13.68
CA SER A 4 1.52 -12.25 12.71
C SER A 4 0.33 -11.68 11.93
N VAL A 5 0.25 -10.35 11.84
CA VAL A 5 -0.80 -9.71 11.03
C VAL A 5 -0.59 -10.01 9.56
N ALA A 6 0.66 -10.16 9.12
CA ALA A 6 0.96 -10.62 7.76
C ALA A 6 0.38 -12.01 7.50
N GLU A 7 0.52 -12.98 8.39
CA GLU A 7 -0.07 -14.31 8.19
C GLU A 7 -1.60 -14.27 8.18
N LEU A 8 -2.20 -13.51 9.10
CA LEU A 8 -3.66 -13.43 9.24
C LEU A 8 -4.37 -12.71 8.10
N LEU A 9 -3.74 -11.68 7.51
CA LEU A 9 -4.33 -10.88 6.44
C LEU A 9 -3.89 -11.30 5.04
N ARG A 10 -2.90 -12.20 4.93
CA ARG A 10 -2.45 -12.71 3.65
C ARG A 10 -3.57 -13.49 3.00
N LEU A 11 -3.88 -13.12 1.77
CA LEU A 11 -4.85 -13.83 0.98
C LEU A 11 -4.31 -15.22 0.63
N PRO A 12 -5.06 -16.31 0.86
CA PRO A 12 -4.65 -17.65 0.45
C PRO A 12 -4.57 -17.75 -1.08
N LEU A 13 -3.79 -18.72 -1.57
CA LEU A 13 -3.75 -19.03 -2.99
C LEU A 13 -5.03 -19.77 -3.41
N GLY A 14 -5.51 -19.50 -4.63
CA GLY A 14 -6.69 -20.14 -5.19
C GLY A 14 -7.83 -19.14 -5.43
N PRO A 15 -9.07 -19.65 -5.63
CA PRO A 15 -10.24 -18.81 -5.85
C PRO A 15 -10.49 -17.83 -4.70
N VAL A 16 -10.95 -16.63 -5.02
CA VAL A 16 -11.19 -15.55 -4.06
C VAL A 16 -12.67 -15.21 -4.02
N ASP A 17 -13.26 -15.28 -2.83
CA ASP A 17 -14.61 -14.78 -2.55
C ASP A 17 -14.48 -13.62 -1.56
N LEU A 18 -14.63 -12.39 -2.05
CA LEU A 18 -14.56 -11.21 -1.20
C LEU A 18 -15.79 -11.10 -0.27
N ALA A 19 -16.93 -11.70 -0.61
CA ALA A 19 -18.11 -11.68 0.24
C ALA A 19 -17.93 -12.53 1.50
N ALA A 20 -17.01 -13.51 1.47
CA ALA A 20 -16.65 -14.32 2.64
C ALA A 20 -15.75 -13.58 3.65
N ILE A 21 -15.18 -12.43 3.28
CA ILE A 21 -14.27 -11.65 4.13
C ILE A 21 -15.06 -10.52 4.80
N ASP A 22 -15.19 -10.54 6.13
CA ASP A 22 -15.89 -9.47 6.86
C ASP A 22 -15.14 -8.12 6.76
N PRO A 23 -15.68 -7.09 6.09
CA PRO A 23 -15.02 -5.78 5.96
C PRO A 23 -14.95 -5.01 7.29
N ARG A 24 -15.70 -5.44 8.31
CA ARG A 24 -15.68 -4.88 9.68
C ARG A 24 -14.84 -5.70 10.66
N GLY A 25 -14.27 -6.81 10.21
CA GLY A 25 -13.42 -7.69 11.00
C GLY A 25 -12.20 -6.94 11.54
N ILE A 26 -11.62 -7.49 12.61
CA ILE A 26 -10.36 -7.00 13.21
C ILE A 26 -9.32 -8.12 13.42
N PRO A 27 -8.99 -8.96 12.41
CA PRO A 27 -8.00 -10.03 12.55
C PRO A 27 -6.71 -9.58 13.23
N GLY A 28 -6.25 -10.36 14.21
CA GLY A 28 -5.00 -10.10 14.93
C GLY A 28 -5.08 -8.96 15.94
N PHE A 29 -6.27 -8.39 16.18
CA PHE A 29 -6.46 -7.33 17.15
C PHE A 29 -7.52 -7.70 18.18
N ASP A 30 -7.11 -7.72 19.46
CA ASP A 30 -8.04 -7.81 20.58
C ASP A 30 -8.19 -6.44 21.24
N GLY A 31 -9.41 -5.91 21.20
CA GLY A 31 -9.75 -4.63 21.82
C GLY A 31 -10.61 -3.72 20.95
N ASP A 32 -10.85 -2.52 21.49
CA ASP A 32 -11.73 -1.54 20.90
C ASP A 32 -10.97 -0.47 20.08
N LYS A 33 -11.73 0.52 19.60
CA LYS A 33 -11.18 1.68 18.86
C LYS A 33 -10.14 2.47 19.67
N ALA A 34 -10.29 2.57 20.99
CA ALA A 34 -9.36 3.31 21.83
C ALA A 34 -8.04 2.53 21.98
N ALA A 35 -8.14 1.21 22.21
CA ALA A 35 -7.00 0.31 22.19
C ALA A 35 -6.27 0.34 20.85
N GLY A 36 -6.99 0.27 19.73
CA GLY A 36 -6.41 0.30 18.39
C GLY A 36 -5.64 1.59 18.08
N LYS A 37 -6.14 2.74 18.55
CA LYS A 37 -5.41 4.01 18.43
C LYS A 37 -4.11 4.03 19.26
N ARG A 38 -4.16 3.51 20.50
CA ARG A 38 -2.96 3.40 21.34
C ARG A 38 -1.96 2.43 20.73
N ALA A 39 -2.43 1.29 20.21
CA ALA A 39 -1.60 0.31 19.54
C ALA A 39 -0.93 0.91 18.30
N LEU A 40 -1.65 1.64 17.45
CA LEU A 40 -1.07 2.34 16.31
C LEU A 40 0.03 3.32 16.74
N ALA A 41 -0.23 4.15 17.76
CA ALA A 41 0.77 5.10 18.28
C ALA A 41 2.01 4.39 18.81
N ALA A 42 1.86 3.21 19.42
CA ALA A 42 2.99 2.42 19.90
C ALA A 42 3.86 1.83 18.77
N LEU A 43 3.36 1.76 17.53
CA LEU A 43 4.15 1.33 16.36
C LEU A 43 5.04 2.45 15.81
N GLY A 44 4.79 3.72 16.16
CA GLY A 44 5.45 4.87 15.56
C GLY A 44 6.97 4.85 15.73
N ALA A 45 7.45 4.77 16.97
CA ALA A 45 8.88 4.75 17.27
C ALA A 45 9.66 3.59 16.59
N PRO A 46 9.22 2.31 16.68
CA PRO A 46 9.93 1.22 16.00
C PRO A 46 9.83 1.31 14.47
N LEU A 47 8.73 1.83 13.91
CA LEU A 47 8.64 2.09 12.46
C LEU A 47 9.64 3.16 12.01
N ALA A 48 9.72 4.27 12.75
CA ALA A 48 10.64 5.37 12.46
C ALA A 48 12.10 4.90 12.49
N ASP A 49 12.52 4.19 13.54
CA ASP A 49 13.88 3.65 13.66
C ASP A 49 14.24 2.70 12.50
N LEU A 50 13.36 1.75 12.17
CA LEU A 50 13.65 0.81 11.08
C LEU A 50 13.65 1.47 9.70
N GLN A 51 12.76 2.44 9.47
CA GLN A 51 12.78 3.22 8.22
C GLN A 51 14.04 4.09 8.12
N GLU A 52 14.47 4.71 9.21
CA GLU A 52 15.69 5.51 9.24
C GLU A 52 16.92 4.66 8.98
N ARG A 53 17.01 3.47 9.56
CA ARG A 53 18.06 2.48 9.24
C ARG A 53 18.03 2.08 7.77
N LEU A 54 16.85 1.84 7.21
CA LEU A 54 16.71 1.50 5.79
C LEU A 54 17.26 2.62 4.90
N TYR A 55 16.99 3.88 5.26
CA TYR A 55 17.50 5.05 4.56
C TYR A 55 19.01 5.25 4.75
N ALA A 56 19.51 5.08 5.98
CA ALA A 56 20.93 5.21 6.29
C ALA A 56 21.77 4.14 5.58
N GLU A 57 21.28 2.90 5.53
CA GLU A 57 21.92 1.81 4.79
C GLU A 57 22.11 2.15 3.31
N SER A 58 21.14 2.85 2.68
CA SER A 58 21.29 3.22 1.27
C SER A 58 22.37 4.27 1.03
N LYS A 59 22.72 5.07 2.05
CA LYS A 59 23.88 5.98 1.98
C LYS A 59 25.21 5.23 1.99
N ALA A 60 25.22 3.99 2.47
CA ALA A 60 26.36 3.09 2.44
C ALA A 60 26.26 2.03 1.32
N GLY A 61 25.41 2.26 0.30
CA GLY A 61 25.30 1.39 -0.87
C GLY A 61 24.26 0.27 -0.78
N GLY A 62 23.46 0.21 0.29
CA GLY A 62 22.30 -0.68 0.36
C GLY A 62 21.27 -0.37 -0.73
N THR A 63 20.73 -1.40 -1.39
CA THR A 63 19.78 -1.26 -2.50
C THR A 63 18.32 -1.59 -2.12
N ARG A 64 18.12 -2.11 -0.91
CA ARG A 64 16.84 -2.61 -0.41
C ARG A 64 15.85 -1.47 -0.19
N ARG A 65 14.57 -1.77 -0.39
CA ARG A 65 13.46 -0.81 -0.32
C ARG A 65 12.13 -1.56 -0.21
N ILE A 66 11.10 -0.87 0.27
CA ILE A 66 9.76 -1.45 0.41
C ILE A 66 8.80 -0.68 -0.48
N LEU A 67 7.87 -1.36 -1.14
CA LEU A 67 6.76 -0.76 -1.88
C LEU A 67 5.42 -1.23 -1.34
N ILE A 68 4.64 -0.31 -0.78
CA ILE A 68 3.25 -0.54 -0.38
C ILE A 68 2.34 -0.15 -1.55
N VAL A 69 1.59 -1.11 -2.08
CA VAL A 69 0.56 -0.86 -3.10
C VAL A 69 -0.80 -0.80 -2.43
N LEU A 70 -1.46 0.36 -2.46
CA LEU A 70 -2.79 0.55 -1.89
C LEU A 70 -3.84 0.53 -2.99
N GLN A 71 -4.70 -0.48 -2.94
CA GLN A 71 -5.87 -0.59 -3.80
C GLN A 71 -7.17 -0.68 -3.00
N GLY A 72 -8.30 -0.49 -3.66
CA GLY A 72 -9.63 -0.57 -3.06
C GLY A 72 -10.56 0.52 -3.60
N MET A 73 -11.87 0.29 -3.46
CA MET A 73 -12.92 1.19 -3.94
C MET A 73 -12.74 2.64 -3.47
N ASP A 74 -13.29 3.60 -4.21
CA ASP A 74 -13.31 4.97 -3.73
C ASP A 74 -14.00 5.06 -2.37
N THR A 75 -13.45 5.94 -1.52
CA THR A 75 -13.74 6.05 -0.08
C THR A 75 -13.20 4.93 0.82
N SER A 76 -12.52 3.89 0.30
CA SER A 76 -11.87 2.83 1.12
C SER A 76 -10.84 3.40 2.11
N GLY A 77 -10.24 4.53 1.75
CA GLY A 77 -9.44 5.39 2.60
C GLY A 77 -7.93 5.23 2.42
N LYS A 78 -7.49 4.97 1.18
CA LYS A 78 -6.09 4.98 0.73
C LYS A 78 -5.33 6.22 1.24
N GLY A 79 -5.78 7.43 0.94
CA GLY A 79 -5.16 8.66 1.47
C GLY A 79 -5.20 8.81 3.00
N GLY A 80 -6.11 8.10 3.68
CA GLY A 80 -6.13 8.03 5.15
C GLY A 80 -5.05 7.11 5.72
N VAL A 81 -4.66 6.07 4.99
CA VAL A 81 -3.52 5.22 5.34
C VAL A 81 -2.24 6.05 5.31
N VAL A 82 -1.99 6.76 4.21
CA VAL A 82 -0.79 7.61 4.06
C VAL A 82 -0.68 8.62 5.22
N ARG A 83 -1.79 9.26 5.58
CA ARG A 83 -1.81 10.28 6.64
C ARG A 83 -1.62 9.73 8.06
N HIS A 84 -1.99 8.48 8.33
CA HIS A 84 -2.10 7.98 9.71
C HIS A 84 -1.23 6.77 10.00
N SER A 85 -1.04 5.88 9.03
CA SER A 85 -0.20 4.68 9.20
C SER A 85 1.29 4.99 9.03
N LEU A 86 1.62 6.08 8.33
CA LEU A 86 2.99 6.50 8.03
C LEU A 86 3.36 7.82 8.71
N ALA A 87 2.54 8.27 9.66
CA ALA A 87 2.66 9.61 10.23
C ALA A 87 3.97 9.85 11.00
N ASP A 88 4.55 8.78 11.55
CA ASP A 88 5.76 8.85 12.38
C ASP A 88 7.05 8.60 11.57
N LEU A 89 6.94 8.30 10.27
CA LEU A 89 8.10 8.12 9.39
C LEU A 89 8.67 9.48 8.94
N ASP A 90 9.97 9.54 8.67
CA ASP A 90 10.57 10.74 8.08
C ASP A 90 10.06 10.91 6.63
N PRO A 91 9.42 12.04 6.28
CA PRO A 91 8.94 12.28 4.92
C PRO A 91 10.02 12.15 3.84
N GLN A 92 11.29 12.40 4.15
CA GLN A 92 12.42 12.25 3.22
C GLN A 92 12.72 10.79 2.87
N GLY A 93 12.29 9.85 3.71
CA GLY A 93 12.38 8.42 3.46
C GLY A 93 11.15 7.82 2.76
N ILE A 94 10.15 8.64 2.41
CA ILE A 94 8.89 8.18 1.82
C ILE A 94 8.79 8.64 0.36
N ALA A 95 8.51 7.70 -0.55
CA ALA A 95 8.23 7.97 -1.96
C ALA A 95 6.76 7.73 -2.28
N LEU A 96 5.92 8.77 -2.15
CA LEU A 96 4.49 8.68 -2.48
C LEU A 96 4.24 8.93 -3.98
N ALA A 97 3.51 8.03 -4.61
CA ALA A 97 2.96 8.21 -5.95
C ALA A 97 1.45 7.94 -5.94
N SER A 98 0.68 8.91 -6.42
CA SER A 98 -0.77 8.77 -6.58
C SER A 98 -1.12 8.74 -8.06
N PHE A 99 -1.69 7.62 -8.51
CA PHE A 99 -2.05 7.44 -9.92
C PHE A 99 -3.49 7.90 -10.15
N LYS A 100 -3.66 8.71 -11.20
CA LYS A 100 -4.95 9.17 -11.72
C LYS A 100 -5.17 8.55 -13.11
N ALA A 101 -6.24 8.98 -13.78
CA ALA A 101 -6.45 8.66 -15.19
C ALA A 101 -5.17 8.98 -16.02
N PRO A 102 -4.74 8.09 -16.93
CA PRO A 102 -3.54 8.32 -17.73
C PRO A 102 -3.63 9.58 -18.58
N THR A 103 -2.53 10.34 -18.63
CA THR A 103 -2.37 11.48 -19.56
C THR A 103 -2.24 10.99 -20.99
N ASP A 104 -2.36 11.90 -21.98
CA ASP A 104 -2.21 11.52 -23.39
C ASP A 104 -0.82 10.93 -23.67
N GLN A 105 0.24 11.50 -23.10
CA GLN A 105 1.59 10.95 -23.18
C GLN A 105 1.68 9.56 -22.55
N GLU A 106 1.10 9.34 -21.37
CA GLU A 106 1.12 8.04 -20.72
C GLU A 106 0.39 6.97 -21.55
N ARG A 107 -0.63 7.36 -22.35
CA ARG A 107 -1.37 6.46 -23.25
C ARG A 107 -0.61 6.08 -24.52
N GLU A 108 0.44 6.84 -24.88
CA GLU A 108 1.32 6.51 -26.00
C GLU A 108 2.33 5.41 -25.66
N HIS A 109 2.43 5.05 -24.37
CA HIS A 109 3.31 4.01 -23.86
C HIS A 109 2.52 2.80 -23.35
N ASP A 110 3.22 1.70 -23.08
CA ASP A 110 2.67 0.59 -22.32
C ASP A 110 2.24 1.05 -20.91
N PHE A 111 1.19 0.43 -20.36
CA PHE A 111 0.58 0.87 -19.10
C PHE A 111 1.54 0.80 -17.89
N LEU A 112 2.55 -0.06 -17.92
CA LEU A 112 3.56 -0.16 -16.87
C LEU A 112 4.62 0.94 -16.94
N TRP A 113 4.81 1.60 -18.09
CA TRP A 113 5.85 2.61 -18.28
C TRP A 113 5.80 3.74 -17.23
N ARG A 114 4.60 4.25 -16.94
CA ARG A 114 4.41 5.29 -15.93
C ARG A 114 4.58 4.78 -14.51
N ILE A 115 4.41 3.47 -14.30
CA ILE A 115 4.48 2.81 -13.00
C ILE A 115 5.95 2.58 -12.64
N GLU A 116 6.74 2.09 -13.59
CA GLU A 116 8.18 1.84 -13.43
C GLU A 116 8.94 3.09 -13.01
N GLN A 117 8.61 4.25 -13.61
CA GLN A 117 9.23 5.53 -13.28
C GLN A 117 8.98 6.01 -11.85
N ARG A 118 8.00 5.43 -11.15
CA ARG A 118 7.61 5.83 -9.79
C ARG A 118 8.08 4.85 -8.73
N LEU A 119 8.77 3.77 -9.09
CA LEU A 119 9.34 2.84 -8.14
C LEU A 119 10.23 3.57 -7.11
N PRO A 120 10.20 3.16 -5.83
CA PRO A 120 11.00 3.80 -4.80
C PRO A 120 12.50 3.67 -5.11
N ALA A 121 13.27 4.70 -4.78
CA ALA A 121 14.73 4.61 -4.78
C ALA A 121 15.23 3.73 -3.61
N ALA A 122 16.52 3.36 -3.63
CA ALA A 122 17.13 2.58 -2.56
C ALA A 122 16.97 3.26 -1.18
N GLY A 123 16.67 2.47 -0.16
CA GLY A 123 16.45 2.94 1.20
C GLY A 123 15.08 3.60 1.47
N MET A 124 14.21 3.66 0.45
CA MET A 124 12.92 4.34 0.57
C MET A 124 11.77 3.38 0.90
N VAL A 125 10.76 3.90 1.59
CA VAL A 125 9.42 3.32 1.67
C VAL A 125 8.55 3.96 0.58
N GLY A 126 8.33 3.24 -0.51
CA GLY A 126 7.42 3.62 -1.58
C GLY A 126 5.96 3.35 -1.22
N VAL A 127 5.07 4.25 -1.63
CA VAL A 127 3.62 4.09 -1.45
C VAL A 127 2.91 4.45 -2.74
N PHE A 128 2.21 3.49 -3.30
CA PHE A 128 1.34 3.66 -4.47
C PHE A 128 -0.10 3.81 -3.99
N ASP A 129 -0.68 5.01 -4.12
CA ASP A 129 -2.13 5.25 -3.98
C ASP A 129 -2.79 5.06 -5.34
N ARG A 130 -3.48 3.93 -5.51
CA ARG A 130 -3.71 3.27 -6.81
C ARG A 130 -2.39 2.81 -7.44
N SER A 131 -2.44 2.03 -8.52
CA SER A 131 -1.26 1.40 -9.12
C SER A 131 -1.54 0.86 -10.53
N HIS A 132 -0.63 0.06 -11.07
CA HIS A 132 -0.81 -0.74 -12.29
C HIS A 132 -2.07 -1.62 -12.28
N TYR A 133 -2.66 -1.89 -11.12
CA TYR A 133 -3.91 -2.65 -11.06
C TYR A 133 -5.13 -1.88 -11.61
N GLU A 134 -5.09 -0.54 -11.72
CA GLU A 134 -6.19 0.21 -12.39
C GLU A 134 -6.42 -0.28 -13.83
N ASP A 135 -5.33 -0.68 -14.50
CA ASP A 135 -5.31 -1.19 -15.87
C ASP A 135 -5.89 -2.59 -16.05
N VAL A 136 -6.30 -3.25 -14.96
CA VAL A 136 -7.09 -4.51 -14.96
C VAL A 136 -8.36 -4.43 -14.09
N LEU A 137 -8.61 -3.27 -13.46
CA LEU A 137 -9.79 -3.00 -12.64
C LEU A 137 -10.79 -2.11 -13.39
N ILE A 138 -10.58 -0.80 -13.38
CA ILE A 138 -11.46 0.13 -14.11
C ILE A 138 -11.41 -0.15 -15.61
N ALA A 139 -10.25 -0.54 -16.16
CA ALA A 139 -10.13 -0.93 -17.56
C ALA A 139 -11.08 -2.08 -17.95
N ARG A 140 -11.24 -3.06 -17.06
CA ARG A 140 -12.19 -4.17 -17.22
C ARG A 140 -13.64 -3.72 -17.07
N VAL A 141 -13.97 -3.05 -15.95
CA VAL A 141 -15.35 -2.63 -15.60
C VAL A 141 -15.94 -1.61 -16.59
N ARG A 142 -15.08 -0.80 -17.21
CA ARG A 142 -15.46 0.20 -18.22
C ARG A 142 -15.18 -0.27 -19.64
N ALA A 143 -14.73 -1.50 -19.84
CA ALA A 143 -14.36 -2.07 -21.14
C ALA A 143 -13.47 -1.12 -21.97
N LEU A 144 -12.43 -0.55 -21.32
CA LEU A 144 -11.51 0.40 -21.95
C LEU A 144 -10.54 -0.29 -22.92
N VAL A 145 -10.36 -1.59 -22.76
CA VAL A 145 -9.61 -2.49 -23.65
C VAL A 145 -10.36 -3.82 -23.73
N GLU A 146 -10.04 -4.62 -24.73
CA GLU A 146 -10.61 -5.96 -24.91
C GLU A 146 -10.28 -6.88 -23.72
N GLU A 147 -11.16 -7.83 -23.42
CA GLU A 147 -10.97 -8.78 -22.31
C GLU A 147 -9.69 -9.63 -22.48
N SER A 148 -9.33 -9.98 -23.70
CA SER A 148 -8.07 -10.70 -23.99
C SER A 148 -6.83 -9.88 -23.61
N GLU A 149 -6.88 -8.56 -23.77
CA GLU A 149 -5.82 -7.65 -23.36
C GLU A 149 -5.75 -7.57 -21.83
N ILE A 150 -6.88 -7.53 -21.12
CA ILE A 150 -6.92 -7.61 -19.65
C ILE A 150 -6.23 -8.90 -19.16
N GLU A 151 -6.50 -10.02 -19.80
CA GLU A 151 -5.90 -11.31 -19.44
C GLU A 151 -4.38 -11.32 -19.66
N CYS A 152 -3.88 -10.74 -20.76
CA CYS A 152 -2.44 -10.54 -20.99
C CYS A 152 -1.81 -9.62 -19.94
N ARG A 153 -2.52 -8.57 -19.50
CA ARG A 153 -2.03 -7.63 -18.48
C ARG A 153 -1.80 -8.28 -17.13
N TYR A 154 -2.58 -9.30 -16.74
CA TYR A 154 -2.28 -10.05 -15.51
C TYR A 154 -0.91 -10.72 -15.54
N ASP A 155 -0.55 -11.30 -16.69
CA ASP A 155 0.76 -11.96 -16.86
C ASP A 155 1.89 -10.92 -16.89
N ALA A 156 1.69 -9.79 -17.57
CA ALA A 156 2.62 -8.66 -17.58
C ALA A 156 2.85 -8.08 -16.17
N ILE A 157 1.78 -7.93 -15.37
CA ILE A 157 1.86 -7.47 -13.97
C ILE A 157 2.70 -8.44 -13.13
N ASN A 158 2.45 -9.75 -13.25
CA ASN A 158 3.19 -10.76 -12.51
C ASN A 158 4.68 -10.78 -12.91
N GLU A 159 4.99 -10.62 -14.19
CA GLU A 159 6.37 -10.51 -14.66
C GLU A 159 7.05 -9.23 -14.13
N PHE A 160 6.36 -8.10 -14.19
CA PHE A 160 6.83 -6.84 -13.63
C PHE A 160 7.13 -6.96 -12.14
N GLU A 161 6.20 -7.46 -11.33
CA GLU A 161 6.38 -7.62 -9.89
C GLU A 161 7.51 -8.59 -9.56
N ARG A 162 7.67 -9.67 -10.34
CA ARG A 162 8.82 -10.58 -10.21
C ARG A 162 10.15 -9.87 -10.46
N ARG A 163 10.24 -9.01 -11.49
CA ARG A 163 11.46 -8.20 -11.75
C ARG A 163 11.71 -7.22 -10.61
N VAL A 164 10.68 -6.54 -10.13
CA VAL A 164 10.76 -5.57 -9.02
C VAL A 164 11.25 -6.25 -7.73
N VAL A 165 10.72 -7.43 -7.40
CA VAL A 165 11.21 -8.20 -6.24
C VAL A 165 12.65 -8.66 -6.43
N ALA A 166 13.02 -9.12 -7.64
CA ALA A 166 14.40 -9.50 -7.94
C ALA A 166 15.40 -8.33 -7.82
N ASP A 167 14.94 -7.09 -8.02
CA ASP A 167 15.71 -5.85 -7.86
C ASP A 167 15.76 -5.33 -6.39
N GLY A 168 15.39 -6.19 -5.44
CA GLY A 168 15.53 -5.91 -4.00
C GLY A 168 14.37 -5.09 -3.40
N VAL A 169 13.22 -5.02 -4.07
CA VAL A 169 12.01 -4.37 -3.55
C VAL A 169 11.12 -5.38 -2.85
N THR A 170 10.84 -5.18 -1.55
CA THR A 170 9.78 -5.92 -0.86
C THR A 170 8.43 -5.32 -1.25
N VAL A 171 7.62 -6.07 -2.00
CA VAL A 171 6.30 -5.61 -2.48
C VAL A 171 5.19 -6.08 -1.54
N VAL A 172 4.44 -5.12 -0.98
CA VAL A 172 3.34 -5.37 -0.04
C VAL A 172 2.05 -4.80 -0.64
N LYS A 173 1.19 -5.66 -1.18
CA LYS A 173 -0.05 -5.22 -1.85
C LYS A 173 -1.25 -5.33 -0.92
N CYS A 174 -1.93 -4.22 -0.70
CA CYS A 174 -3.03 -4.12 0.24
C CYS A 174 -4.32 -3.71 -0.47
N MET A 175 -5.31 -4.59 -0.49
CA MET A 175 -6.67 -4.28 -0.92
C MET A 175 -7.47 -3.81 0.31
N LEU A 176 -7.90 -2.56 0.30
CA LEU A 176 -8.70 -1.96 1.36
C LEU A 176 -10.18 -2.33 1.19
N HIS A 177 -10.59 -3.42 1.83
CA HIS A 177 -11.91 -4.02 1.67
C HIS A 177 -12.96 -3.31 2.54
N ILE A 178 -13.93 -2.66 1.90
CA ILE A 178 -15.06 -2.00 2.57
C ILE A 178 -16.39 -2.56 2.07
N SER A 179 -17.42 -2.49 2.91
CA SER A 179 -18.78 -2.82 2.51
C SER A 179 -19.39 -1.75 1.61
N LYS A 180 -20.37 -2.16 0.78
CA LYS A 180 -21.16 -1.26 -0.06
C LYS A 180 -21.91 -0.24 0.82
N GLU A 181 -22.35 -0.64 2.00
CA GLU A 181 -23.03 0.19 2.99
C GLU A 181 -22.07 1.25 3.55
N GLN A 182 -20.87 0.83 3.95
CA GLN A 182 -19.87 1.76 4.47
C GLN A 182 -19.41 2.79 3.42
N GLN A 183 -19.32 2.40 2.15
CA GLN A 183 -19.04 3.34 1.07
C GLN A 183 -20.13 4.43 0.99
N LYS A 184 -21.41 4.04 1.03
CA LYS A 184 -22.55 4.97 1.01
C LYS A 184 -22.48 5.97 2.16
N GLU A 185 -22.26 5.48 3.38
CA GLU A 185 -22.12 6.34 4.57
C GLU A 185 -20.98 7.35 4.40
N ARG A 186 -19.84 6.93 3.83
CA ARG A 186 -18.69 7.81 3.62
C ARG A 186 -18.93 8.86 2.54
N LEU A 187 -19.68 8.53 1.50
CA LEU A 187 -20.08 9.49 0.45
C LEU A 187 -21.08 10.51 0.99
N LEU A 188 -22.12 10.06 1.71
CA LEU A 188 -23.07 10.95 2.38
C LEU A 188 -22.36 11.91 3.34
N ALA A 189 -21.47 11.39 4.20
CA ALA A 189 -20.69 12.19 5.13
C ALA A 189 -19.71 13.17 4.47
N ARG A 190 -19.40 13.04 3.16
CA ARG A 190 -18.66 14.06 2.39
C ARG A 190 -19.59 15.16 1.88
N LEU A 191 -20.82 14.82 1.49
CA LEU A 191 -21.83 15.78 1.05
C LEU A 191 -22.34 16.64 2.20
N ASP A 192 -22.48 16.05 3.40
CA ASP A 192 -22.97 16.73 4.60
C ASP A 192 -21.92 17.67 5.25
N ASP A 193 -20.65 17.62 4.82
CA ASP A 193 -19.55 18.39 5.39
C ASP A 193 -18.90 19.30 4.33
N LEU A 194 -19.13 20.61 4.45
CA LEU A 194 -18.60 21.63 3.53
C LEU A 194 -17.07 21.55 3.36
N THR A 195 -16.34 21.11 4.38
CA THR A 195 -14.86 20.98 4.33
C THR A 195 -14.40 19.78 3.50
N LYS A 196 -15.33 18.92 3.07
CA LYS A 196 -15.06 17.69 2.31
C LYS A 196 -15.66 17.71 0.90
N HIS A 197 -16.39 18.75 0.49
CA HIS A 197 -16.96 18.85 -0.86
C HIS A 197 -15.92 18.69 -1.96
N TRP A 198 -14.73 19.27 -1.80
CA TRP A 198 -13.62 19.12 -2.74
C TRP A 198 -13.12 17.68 -2.93
N LYS A 199 -13.47 16.76 -2.01
CA LYS A 199 -13.14 15.33 -2.08
C LYS A 199 -14.25 14.50 -2.73
N PHE A 200 -15.39 15.08 -3.04
CA PHE A 200 -16.51 14.38 -3.64
C PHE A 200 -16.45 14.53 -5.16
N ASN A 201 -16.53 13.41 -5.88
CA ASN A 201 -16.71 13.38 -7.31
C ASN A 201 -18.07 12.74 -7.61
N PRO A 202 -18.97 13.36 -8.38
CA PRO A 202 -20.21 12.70 -8.82
C PRO A 202 -19.99 11.33 -9.46
N GLY A 203 -18.86 11.13 -10.16
CA GLY A 203 -18.46 9.84 -10.71
C GLY A 203 -18.31 8.72 -9.66
N ASP A 204 -18.09 9.05 -8.37
CA ASP A 204 -18.08 8.05 -7.28
C ASP A 204 -19.44 7.34 -7.17
N ILE A 205 -20.56 8.00 -7.55
CA ILE A 205 -21.89 7.39 -7.60
C ILE A 205 -22.02 6.47 -8.82
N ASP A 206 -21.48 6.88 -9.97
CA ASP A 206 -21.49 6.08 -11.19
C ASP A 206 -20.69 4.79 -10.99
N GLU A 207 -19.49 4.87 -10.41
CA GLU A 207 -18.69 3.68 -10.10
C GLU A 207 -19.34 2.80 -9.03
N ARG A 208 -20.05 3.40 -8.07
CA ARG A 208 -20.85 2.66 -7.09
C ARG A 208 -21.97 1.85 -7.75
N SER A 209 -22.57 2.33 -8.84
CA SER A 209 -23.61 1.57 -9.55
C SER A 209 -23.09 0.25 -10.12
N LYS A 210 -21.78 0.16 -10.38
CA LYS A 210 -21.04 -1.01 -10.87
C LYS A 210 -20.30 -1.77 -9.77
N TRP A 211 -20.77 -1.67 -8.53
CA TRP A 211 -20.10 -2.27 -7.37
C TRP A 211 -19.77 -3.76 -7.58
N ASP A 212 -20.74 -4.53 -8.07
CA ASP A 212 -20.59 -5.98 -8.22
C ASP A 212 -19.58 -6.33 -9.33
N ASP A 213 -19.52 -5.53 -10.40
CA ASP A 213 -18.51 -5.65 -11.46
C ASP A 213 -17.10 -5.36 -10.93
N TYR A 214 -16.96 -4.34 -10.07
CA TYR A 214 -15.69 -4.03 -9.41
C TYR A 214 -15.26 -5.12 -8.44
N GLN A 215 -16.20 -5.70 -7.68
CA GLN A 215 -15.90 -6.83 -6.79
C GLN A 215 -15.34 -8.01 -7.57
N GLN A 216 -15.99 -8.38 -8.68
CA GLN A 216 -15.51 -9.44 -9.57
C GLN A 216 -14.14 -9.12 -10.19
N ALA A 217 -13.93 -7.86 -10.62
CA ALA A 217 -12.64 -7.42 -11.14
C ALA A 217 -11.53 -7.53 -10.09
N TYR A 218 -11.82 -7.18 -8.83
CA TYR A 218 -10.89 -7.36 -7.71
C TYR A 218 -10.61 -8.82 -7.45
N GLU A 219 -11.63 -9.67 -7.32
CA GLU A 219 -11.46 -11.12 -7.11
C GLU A 219 -10.54 -11.71 -8.18
N ARG A 220 -10.79 -11.38 -9.46
CA ARG A 220 -9.96 -11.84 -10.57
C ARG A 220 -8.51 -11.36 -10.46
N ALA A 221 -8.29 -10.08 -10.16
CA ALA A 221 -6.94 -9.52 -10.01
C ALA A 221 -6.19 -10.12 -8.80
N LEU A 222 -6.92 -10.39 -7.71
CA LEU A 222 -6.39 -11.04 -6.52
C LEU A 222 -6.02 -12.49 -6.82
N GLU A 223 -6.86 -13.26 -7.50
CA GLU A 223 -6.56 -14.64 -7.93
C GLU A 223 -5.35 -14.70 -8.86
N ARG A 224 -5.34 -13.85 -9.88
CA ARG A 224 -4.34 -13.89 -10.96
C ARG A 224 -3.00 -13.32 -10.56
N CYS A 225 -2.96 -12.42 -9.58
CA CYS A 225 -1.74 -11.74 -9.17
C CYS A 225 -1.43 -11.86 -7.69
N ASN A 226 -1.80 -12.94 -7.00
CA ASN A 226 -1.36 -13.23 -5.62
C ASN A 226 -0.21 -14.25 -5.63
N THR A 227 1.01 -13.77 -5.83
CA THR A 227 2.19 -14.65 -5.88
C THR A 227 2.87 -14.75 -4.51
N SER A 228 3.68 -15.80 -4.31
CA SER A 228 4.46 -15.93 -3.08
C SER A 228 5.41 -14.74 -2.81
N PRO A 229 6.20 -14.26 -3.79
CA PRO A 229 7.12 -13.12 -3.60
C PRO A 229 6.44 -11.74 -3.57
N ALA A 230 5.24 -11.60 -4.15
CA ALA A 230 4.44 -10.37 -4.10
C ALA A 230 3.01 -10.73 -3.69
N PRO A 231 2.75 -10.97 -2.40
CA PRO A 231 1.44 -11.40 -1.93
C PRO A 231 0.44 -10.25 -1.88
N TRP A 232 -0.84 -10.60 -1.97
CA TRP A 232 -1.94 -9.73 -1.62
C TRP A 232 -2.35 -9.90 -0.15
N TYR A 233 -2.67 -8.78 0.47
CA TYR A 233 -3.31 -8.69 1.78
C TYR A 233 -4.67 -8.03 1.61
N VAL A 234 -5.73 -8.67 2.11
CA VAL A 234 -7.07 -8.08 2.12
C VAL A 234 -7.31 -7.48 3.50
N ILE A 235 -7.42 -6.16 3.57
CA ILE A 235 -7.48 -5.41 4.82
C ILE A 235 -8.92 -4.98 5.09
N PRO A 236 -9.62 -5.57 6.08
CA PRO A 236 -10.90 -5.05 6.57
C PRO A 236 -10.81 -3.56 6.86
N SER A 237 -11.58 -2.76 6.14
CA SER A 237 -11.37 -1.32 6.06
C SER A 237 -12.59 -0.50 6.44
N ASP A 238 -13.69 -1.11 6.89
CA ASP A 238 -14.84 -0.35 7.39
C ASP A 238 -14.45 0.45 8.64
N ARG A 239 -13.64 -0.16 9.50
CA ARG A 239 -13.07 0.47 10.68
C ARG A 239 -11.75 1.14 10.33
N LYS A 240 -11.79 2.46 10.07
CA LYS A 240 -10.60 3.27 9.75
C LYS A 240 -9.44 3.08 10.74
N TRP A 241 -9.72 2.93 12.02
CA TRP A 241 -8.69 2.75 13.05
C TRP A 241 -7.97 1.40 12.91
N TYR A 242 -8.70 0.32 12.60
CA TYR A 242 -8.14 -1.00 12.42
C TYR A 242 -7.30 -1.05 11.15
N ARG A 243 -7.85 -0.58 10.02
CA ARG A 243 -7.10 -0.44 8.76
C ARG A 243 -5.76 0.27 8.97
N ASN A 244 -5.78 1.41 9.65
CA ASN A 244 -4.57 2.20 9.87
C ASN A 244 -3.53 1.41 10.69
N TRP A 245 -3.97 0.76 11.77
CA TRP A 245 -3.14 -0.11 12.60
C TRP A 245 -2.60 -1.30 11.82
N ALA A 246 -3.45 -2.02 11.08
CA ALA A 246 -3.09 -3.21 10.32
C ALA A 246 -2.02 -2.90 9.26
N ILE A 247 -2.17 -1.81 8.49
CA ILE A 247 -1.15 -1.42 7.50
C ILE A 247 0.17 -1.02 8.16
N ALA A 248 0.11 -0.24 9.25
CA ALA A 248 1.33 0.14 9.98
C ALA A 248 2.04 -1.09 10.57
N LYS A 249 1.26 -2.05 11.08
CA LYS A 249 1.77 -3.31 11.63
C LYS A 249 2.35 -4.22 10.54
N LEU A 250 1.72 -4.31 9.37
CA LEU A 250 2.26 -5.00 8.20
C LEU A 250 3.59 -4.41 7.76
N LEU A 251 3.67 -3.08 7.63
CA LEU A 251 4.93 -2.41 7.29
C LEU A 251 6.02 -2.72 8.33
N LEU A 252 5.68 -2.66 9.62
CA LEU A 252 6.62 -2.98 10.69
C LEU A 252 7.13 -4.42 10.59
N GLU A 253 6.24 -5.40 10.39
CA GLU A 253 6.63 -6.81 10.25
C GLU A 253 7.55 -7.02 9.04
N HIS A 254 7.25 -6.40 7.90
CA HIS A 254 8.12 -6.46 6.72
C HIS A 254 9.47 -5.76 6.92
N LEU A 255 9.52 -4.61 7.61
CA LEU A 255 10.77 -3.96 7.97
C LEU A 255 11.61 -4.78 8.96
N GLN A 256 10.96 -5.47 9.91
CA GLN A 256 11.63 -6.36 10.85
C GLN A 256 12.24 -7.57 10.15
N VAL A 257 11.55 -8.16 9.18
CA VAL A 257 12.08 -9.25 8.33
C VAL A 257 13.23 -8.74 7.46
N LEU A 258 13.12 -7.54 6.90
CA LEU A 258 14.19 -6.92 6.12
C LEU A 258 15.43 -6.64 6.99
N GLY A 259 15.22 -6.27 8.25
CA GLY A 259 16.27 -6.07 9.25
C GLY A 259 17.33 -5.04 8.87
N PRO A 260 16.96 -3.81 8.41
CA PRO A 260 17.94 -2.78 8.08
C PRO A 260 18.79 -2.40 9.30
N GLN A 261 20.08 -2.13 9.07
CA GLN A 261 21.06 -1.84 10.11
C GLN A 261 21.67 -0.45 9.89
N TRP A 262 22.18 0.14 10.98
CA TRP A 262 23.01 1.34 10.87
C TRP A 262 24.31 1.01 10.13
N PRO A 263 24.73 1.82 9.16
CA PRO A 263 26.01 1.63 8.50
C PRO A 263 27.17 1.88 9.46
N VAL A 264 28.29 1.19 9.24
CA VAL A 264 29.55 1.48 9.93
C VAL A 264 30.14 2.76 9.34
N ALA A 265 30.73 3.61 10.18
CA ALA A 265 31.41 4.81 9.73
C ALA A 265 32.54 4.47 8.75
N ASP A 266 32.63 5.24 7.66
CA ASP A 266 33.70 5.18 6.66
C ASP A 266 34.90 6.07 7.02
N PHE A 267 34.91 6.61 8.25
CA PHE A 267 35.96 7.45 8.82
C PHE A 267 36.29 6.99 10.26
N ASP A 268 37.48 7.38 10.75
CA ASP A 268 37.86 7.16 12.14
C ASP A 268 37.11 8.15 13.05
N VAL A 269 36.22 7.60 13.87
CA VAL A 269 35.34 8.36 14.77
C VAL A 269 36.13 9.09 15.86
N GLU A 270 37.17 8.46 16.43
CA GLU A 270 37.94 9.07 17.51
C GLU A 270 38.85 10.18 16.96
N GLU A 271 39.39 10.01 15.75
CA GLU A 271 40.10 11.08 15.04
C GLU A 271 39.19 12.29 14.79
N GLN A 272 37.95 12.08 14.30
CA GLN A 272 37.03 13.20 14.05
C GLN A 272 36.61 13.90 15.35
N LYS A 273 36.43 13.15 16.46
CA LYS A 273 36.18 13.74 17.79
C LYS A 273 37.34 14.62 18.26
N ALA A 274 38.59 14.17 18.07
CA ALA A 274 39.76 14.96 18.42
C ALA A 274 39.82 16.27 17.60
N ARG A 275 39.59 16.18 16.28
CA ARG A 275 39.57 17.36 15.39
C ARG A 275 38.51 18.40 15.78
N LEU A 276 37.35 17.97 16.26
CA LEU A 276 36.28 18.86 16.74
C LEU A 276 36.58 19.48 18.10
N ALA A 277 37.32 18.79 18.97
CA ALA A 277 37.72 19.34 20.26
C ALA A 277 38.73 20.50 20.12
N ASP A 278 39.52 20.48 19.04
CA ASP A 278 40.55 21.47 18.74
C ASP A 278 40.06 22.64 17.83
N SER A 279 38.78 22.64 17.42
CA SER A 279 38.20 23.64 16.49
C SER A 279 37.41 24.77 17.15
#